data_AF-A0A0S4LP35-F1
#
_entry.id   AF-A0A0S4LP35-F1
#
_cell.length_a   1.000
_cell.length_b   1.000
_cell.length_c   1.000
_cell.angle_alpha   90.00
_cell.angle_beta   90.00
_cell.angle_gamma   90.00
#
_symmetry.space_group_name_H-M   'P 1'
#
loop_
_entity.id
_entity.type
_entity.pdbx_description
1 polymer ?
#
loop_
_entity_poly.entity_id
_entity_poly.type
_entity_poly.pdbx_seq_one_letter_code
_entity_poly.pdbx_strand_id
1 'polypeptide(L)' 'MAIRLNITMDDDIYARLKKEVPPKKLSAFISSAVRAKLHPDTKSLDAAYRAARKESWRTKLEDDWKSTEDEGWPE' A
#
# COMPACT_ATOMS: atom_id res chain seq x y z
N MET A 1 13.35 7.25 7.51
CA MET A 1 13.90 8.61 7.31
C MET A 1 12.75 9.60 7.33
N ALA A 2 12.79 10.68 8.12
CA ALA A 2 11.72 11.68 8.18
C ALA A 2 12.05 12.86 7.26
N ILE A 3 11.21 13.13 6.27
CA ILE A 3 11.36 14.25 5.35
C ILE A 3 10.41 15.37 5.80
N ARG A 4 10.91 16.60 5.88
CA ARG A 4 10.08 17.78 6.14
C ARG A 4 9.74 18.46 4.83
N LEU A 5 8.46 18.79 4.65
CA LEU A 5 7.94 19.47 3.47
C LEU A 5 7.25 20.76 3.92
N ASN A 6 7.54 21.86 3.23
CA ASN A 6 6.75 23.09 3.32
C ASN A 6 5.75 23.07 2.16
N ILE A 7 4.46 23.15 2.49
CA ILE A 7 3.37 23.13 1.51
C ILE A 7 2.50 24.37 1.66
N THR A 8 2.03 24.88 0.52
CA THR A 8 0.99 25.91 0.45
C THR A 8 -0.34 25.22 0.17
N MET A 9 -1.41 25.65 0.82
CA MET A 9 -2.77 25.16 0.61
C MET A 9 -3.76 26.31 0.74
N ASP A 10 -4.94 26.13 0.17
CA ASP A 10 -6.00 27.13 0.28
C ASP A 10 -6.46 27.31 1.74
N ASP A 11 -6.79 28.56 2.09
CA ASP A 11 -7.14 28.94 3.45
C ASP A 11 -8.40 28.22 3.96
N ASP A 12 -9.38 27.99 3.08
CA ASP A 12 -10.62 27.28 3.40
C ASP A 12 -10.35 25.79 3.73
N ILE A 13 -9.45 25.16 2.97
CA ILE A 13 -8.99 23.80 3.21
C ILE A 13 -8.24 23.74 4.55
N TYR A 14 -7.33 24.67 4.81
CA TYR A 14 -6.58 24.72 6.07
C TYR A 14 -7.53 24.90 7.26
N ALA A 15 -8.49 25.81 7.17
CA ALA A 15 -9.48 26.05 8.23
C ALA A 15 -10.30 24.80 8.54
N ARG A 16 -10.77 24.10 7.50
CA ARG A 16 -11.50 22.83 7.67
C ARG A 16 -10.61 21.74 8.27
N LEU A 17 -9.38 21.62 7.80
CA LEU A 17 -8.41 20.65 8.32
C LEU A 17 -8.14 20.87 9.81
N LYS A 18 -8.02 22.14 10.24
CA LYS A 18 -7.78 22.50 11.65
C LYS A 18 -9.00 22.25 12.54
N LYS A 19 -10.21 22.30 11.97
CA LYS A 19 -11.47 22.02 12.67
C LYS A 19 -11.72 20.52 12.85
N GLU A 20 -11.50 19.75 11.79
CA GLU A 20 -11.83 18.32 11.76
C GLU A 20 -10.74 17.42 12.34
N VAL A 21 -9.47 17.85 12.29
CA VAL A 21 -8.34 17.04 12.76
C VAL A 21 -7.93 17.44 14.18
N PRO A 22 -7.71 16.48 15.10
CA PRO A 22 -7.24 16.78 16.44
C PRO A 22 -5.93 17.58 16.45
N PRO A 23 -5.71 18.43 17.48
CA PRO A 23 -4.47 19.17 17.64
C PRO A 23 -3.24 18.24 17.58
N LYS A 24 -2.16 18.70 16.94
CA LYS A 24 -0.90 17.96 16.75
C LYS A 24 -1.00 16.69 15.87
N LYS A 25 -2.15 16.36 15.27
CA LYS A 25 -2.31 15.21 14.36
C LYS A 25 -2.39 15.56 12.87
N LEU A 26 -2.27 16.85 12.52
CA LEU A 26 -2.30 17.35 11.14
C LEU A 26 -1.32 16.62 10.21
N SER A 27 -0.04 16.50 10.59
CA SER A 27 0.97 15.84 9.76
C SER A 27 0.68 14.35 9.55
N ALA A 28 0.15 13.68 10.59
CA ALA A 28 -0.23 12.28 10.51
C ALA A 28 -1.43 12.07 9.57
N PHE A 29 -2.42 12.97 9.64
CA PHE A 29 -3.58 12.97 8.76
C PHE A 29 -3.20 13.23 7.29
N ILE A 30 -2.35 14.23 7.03
CA ILE A 30 -1.88 14.50 5.66
C ILE A 30 -1.11 13.29 5.11
N SER A 31 -0.25 12.67 5.93
CA SER A 31 0.51 11.49 5.53
C SER A 31 -0.39 10.30 5.21
N SER A 32 -1.46 10.06 6.01
CA SER A 32 -2.40 8.97 5.74
C SER A 32 -3.24 9.24 4.50
N ALA A 33 -3.69 10.48 4.28
CA ALA A 33 -4.42 10.88 3.09
C ALA A 33 -3.57 10.71 1.82
N VAL A 34 -2.31 11.15 1.85
CA VAL A 34 -1.36 10.95 0.74
C VAL A 34 -1.12 9.46 0.51
N ARG A 35 -0.91 8.67 1.56
CA ARG A 35 -0.76 7.21 1.43
C ARG A 35 -1.98 6.57 0.80
N ALA A 36 -3.18 6.95 1.21
CA ALA A 36 -4.42 6.43 0.62
C ALA A 36 -4.58 6.84 -0.85
N LYS A 37 -4.19 8.08 -1.19
CA LYS A 37 -4.28 8.59 -2.57
C LYS A 37 -3.26 7.95 -3.51
N LEU A 38 -2.04 7.67 -3.01
CA LEU A 38 -0.95 7.05 -3.76
C LEU A 38 -0.94 5.52 -3.63
N HIS A 39 -1.82 4.93 -2.82
CA HIS A 39 -1.94 3.49 -2.73
C HIS A 39 -2.24 2.94 -4.13
N PRO A 40 -1.60 1.85 -4.58
CA PRO A 40 -1.94 1.21 -5.83
C PRO A 40 -3.44 0.99 -5.85
N ASP A 41 -4.12 1.52 -6.86
CA ASP A 41 -5.54 1.23 -7.02
C ASP A 41 -5.66 -0.28 -7.26
N THR A 42 -6.77 -0.86 -6.80
CA THR A 42 -6.98 -2.31 -6.85
C THR A 42 -6.80 -2.86 -8.26
N LYS A 43 -7.04 -2.03 -9.29
CA LYS A 43 -6.84 -2.37 -10.69
C LYS A 43 -5.36 -2.43 -11.07
N SER A 44 -4.52 -1.45 -10.68
CA SER A 44 -3.07 -1.55 -10.91
C SER A 44 -2.47 -2.72 -10.14
N LEU A 45 -2.98 -3.01 -8.94
CA LEU A 45 -2.54 -4.15 -8.16
C LEU A 45 -2.93 -5.48 -8.83
N ASP A 46 -4.18 -5.65 -9.27
CA ASP A 46 -4.63 -6.83 -10.03
C ASP A 46 -3.85 -6.99 -11.34
N ALA A 47 -3.61 -5.90 -12.06
CA ALA A 47 -2.79 -5.91 -13.28
C ALA A 47 -1.36 -6.36 -12.99
N ALA A 48 -0.75 -5.86 -11.91
CA ALA A 48 0.58 -6.27 -11.48
C ALA A 48 0.62 -7.75 -11.10
N TYR A 49 -0.37 -8.27 -10.38
CA TYR A 49 -0.46 -9.71 -10.07
C TYR A 49 -0.66 -10.57 -11.31
N ARG A 50 -1.51 -10.16 -12.26
CA ARG A 50 -1.70 -10.86 -13.53
C ARG A 50 -0.45 -10.85 -14.40
N ALA A 51 0.30 -9.76 -14.42
CA ALA A 51 1.57 -9.66 -15.12
C ALA A 51 2.62 -10.58 -14.47
N ALA A 52 2.74 -10.50 -13.15
CA ALA A 52 3.61 -11.33 -12.33
C ALA A 52 3.35 -12.84 -12.55
N ARG A 53 2.09 -13.27 -12.68
CA ARG A 53 1.72 -14.67 -12.96
C ARG A 53 2.32 -15.22 -14.27
N LYS A 54 2.70 -14.35 -15.22
CA LYS A 54 3.31 -14.76 -16.49
C LYS A 54 4.82 -14.94 -16.40
N GLU A 55 5.43 -14.62 -15.26
CA GLU A 55 6.88 -14.71 -15.08
C GLU A 55 7.30 -16.18 -14.87
N SER A 56 8.24 -16.65 -15.68
CA SER A 56 8.66 -18.07 -15.72
C SER A 56 9.27 -18.59 -14.41
N TRP A 57 9.82 -17.70 -13.58
CA TRP A 57 10.36 -18.09 -12.27
C TRP A 57 9.25 -18.39 -11.26
N ARG A 58 8.05 -17.82 -11.41
CA ARG A 58 6.91 -18.12 -10.55
C ARG A 58 6.35 -19.51 -10.80
N THR A 59 6.30 -19.97 -12.04
CA THR A 59 5.89 -21.35 -12.34
C THR A 59 6.87 -22.34 -11.72
N LYS A 60 8.18 -22.08 -11.83
CA LYS A 60 9.20 -22.89 -11.14
C LYS A 60 9.01 -22.88 -9.63
N LEU A 61 8.78 -21.72 -9.05
CA LEU A 61 8.51 -21.60 -7.61
C LEU A 61 7.22 -22.34 -7.22
N GLU A 62 6.13 -22.22 -7.96
CA GLU A 62 4.88 -22.96 -7.69
C GLU A 62 5.12 -24.48 -7.74
N ASP A 63 5.92 -24.97 -8.67
CA ASP A 63 6.25 -26.39 -8.76
C ASP A 63 7.20 -26.84 -7.63
N ASP A 64 8.16 -26.00 -7.22
CA ASP A 64 9.00 -26.23 -6.04
C ASP A 64 8.14 -26.32 -4.76
N TRP A 65 7.16 -25.43 -4.60
CA TRP A 65 6.25 -25.42 -3.44
C TRP A 65 5.31 -26.63 -3.42
N LYS A 66 4.77 -27.07 -4.57
CA LYS A 66 3.99 -28.32 -4.65
C LYS A 66 4.76 -29.53 -4.13
N SER A 67 6.08 -29.58 -4.37
CA SER A 67 6.92 -30.67 -3.86
C SER A 67 7.13 -30.63 -2.33
N THR A 68 6.79 -29.52 -1.68
CA THR A 68 6.94 -29.31 -0.23
C THR A 68 5.61 -29.41 0.53
N GLU A 69 4.47 -29.16 -0.13
CA GLU A 69 3.12 -29.26 0.50
C GLU A 69 2.60 -30.71 0.62
N ASP A 70 3.29 -31.70 0.06
CA ASP A 70 2.98 -33.13 0.18
C ASP A 70 3.52 -33.79 1.49
N GLU A 71 4.07 -33.01 2.44
CA GLU A 71 4.29 -33.50 3.80
C GLU A 71 2.95 -33.64 4.54
N GLY A 72 2.20 -34.69 4.17
CA GLY A 72 1.02 -35.13 4.88
C GLY A 72 1.38 -35.40 6.34
N TRP A 73 0.57 -34.84 7.25
CA TRP A 73 0.66 -35.14 8.67
C TRP A 73 0.58 -36.66 8.89
N PRO A 74 1.53 -37.29 9.62
CA PRO A 74 1.42 -38.71 9.93
C PRO A 74 0.18 -38.97 10.79
N GLU A 75 -0.59 -40.01 10.44
CA GLU A 75 -1.70 -40.52 11.28
C GLU A 75 -1.23 -41.02 12.65
#